data_AF-A0A317T8J5-F1
#
_entry.id   AF-A0A317T8J5-F1
#
_cell.length_a   1.000
_cell.length_b   1.000
_cell.length_c   1.000
_cell.angle_alpha   90.00
_cell.angle_beta   90.00
_cell.angle_gamma   90.00
#
_symmetry.space_group_name_H-M   'P 1'
#
loop_
_entity.id
_entity.type
_entity.pdbx_description
1 polymer ?
#
loop_
_entity_poly.entity_id
_entity_poly.type
_entity_poly.pdbx_seq_one_letter_code
_entity_poly.pdbx_strand_id
1 'polypeptide(L)'
;MKKKVHSIASMLATMTIATFFLSTIFVELFGTHEAVAYVKNLIVIPGLFILVPAIAAAGGSGQALSKSRQGKLVDAKKKRMPFIAANGLLILIPCAIVLDGWASEGKFDEMFYLVQSIELLAGATNLTLMSLNIRDGLKLNGKLRTSNARVS
;
A
#
# COMPACT_ATOMS: atom_id res chain seq x y z
N MET A 1 2.38 24.25 -0.58
CA MET A 1 1.66 23.36 0.37
C MET A 1 1.38 21.95 -0.18
N LYS A 2 0.84 21.81 -1.39
CA LYS A 2 0.50 20.51 -2.02
C LYS A 2 1.61 19.43 -1.99
N LYS A 3 2.90 19.82 -2.15
CA LYS A 3 4.05 18.89 -2.02
C LYS A 3 4.22 18.31 -0.60
N LYS A 4 4.04 19.11 0.45
CA LYS A 4 4.18 18.65 1.85
C LYS A 4 3.04 17.69 2.20
N VAL A 5 1.82 18.05 1.85
CA VAL A 5 0.62 17.20 2.03
C VAL A 5 0.81 15.86 1.29
N HIS A 6 1.23 15.90 0.03
CA HIS A 6 1.50 14.68 -0.73
C HIS A 6 2.57 13.80 -0.09
N SER A 7 3.68 14.40 0.37
CA SER A 7 4.77 13.65 0.99
C SER A 7 4.33 12.96 2.28
N ILE A 8 3.62 13.69 3.15
CA ILE A 8 3.14 13.14 4.43
C ILE A 8 2.09 12.06 4.17
N ALA A 9 1.09 12.34 3.34
CA ALA A 9 0.04 11.37 3.03
C ALA A 9 0.58 10.10 2.36
N SER A 10 1.51 10.25 1.41
CA SER A 10 2.13 9.09 0.74
C SER A 10 2.99 8.27 1.70
N MET A 11 3.72 8.94 2.60
CA MET A 11 4.54 8.26 3.61
C MET A 11 3.66 7.50 4.61
N LEU A 12 2.62 8.15 5.13
CA LEU A 12 1.63 7.52 6.02
C LEU A 12 0.99 6.31 5.35
N ALA A 13 0.42 6.45 4.15
CA ALA A 13 -0.20 5.34 3.44
C ALA A 13 0.77 4.16 3.24
N THR A 14 2.02 4.45 2.87
CA THR A 14 3.04 3.41 2.64
C THR A 14 3.41 2.69 3.94
N MET A 15 3.67 3.43 5.02
CA MET A 15 4.02 2.85 6.32
C MET A 15 2.86 2.03 6.87
N THR A 16 1.62 2.54 6.77
CA THR A 16 0.43 1.81 7.21
C THR A 16 0.25 0.50 6.46
N ILE A 17 0.36 0.50 5.12
CA ILE A 17 0.26 -0.75 4.31
C ILE A 17 1.39 -1.71 4.68
N ALA A 18 2.62 -1.22 4.82
CA ALA A 18 3.77 -2.05 5.19
C ALA A 18 3.57 -2.69 6.57
N THR A 19 3.08 -1.91 7.55
CA THR A 19 2.78 -2.41 8.89
C THR A 19 1.69 -3.47 8.84
N PHE A 20 0.58 -3.24 8.14
CA PHE A 20 -0.50 -4.24 8.04
C PHE A 20 0.02 -5.54 7.42
N PHE A 21 0.74 -5.43 6.30
CA PHE A 21 1.29 -6.59 5.61
C PHE A 21 2.28 -7.39 6.47
N LEU A 22 3.22 -6.71 7.14
CA LEU A 22 4.20 -7.36 8.00
C LEU A 22 3.56 -7.96 9.25
N SER A 23 2.60 -7.25 9.86
CA SER A 23 1.86 -7.77 11.01
C SER A 23 1.08 -9.02 10.63
N THR A 24 0.39 -9.05 9.49
CA THR A 24 -0.31 -10.24 8.98
C THR A 24 0.67 -11.40 8.80
N ILE A 25 1.79 -11.21 8.10
CA ILE A 25 2.79 -12.28 7.93
C ILE A 25 3.31 -12.78 9.28
N PHE A 26 3.58 -11.86 10.21
CA PHE A 26 4.15 -12.22 11.51
C PHE A 26 3.18 -13.08 12.33
N VAL A 27 1.91 -12.70 12.42
CA VAL A 27 0.92 -13.49 13.18
C VAL A 27 0.53 -14.79 12.49
N GLU A 28 0.56 -14.85 11.16
CA GLU A 28 0.32 -16.09 10.42
C GLU A 28 1.46 -17.10 10.60
N LEU A 29 2.71 -16.64 10.71
CA LEU A 29 3.87 -17.53 10.86
C LEU A 29 4.15 -17.94 12.32
N PHE A 30 3.85 -17.07 13.28
CA PHE A 30 4.28 -17.24 14.67
C PHE A 30 3.16 -17.08 15.71
N GLY A 31 1.98 -16.62 15.29
CA GLY A 31 0.86 -16.32 16.18
C GLY A 31 -0.12 -17.47 16.37
N THR A 32 -1.09 -17.25 17.26
CA THR A 32 -2.26 -18.12 17.42
C THR A 32 -3.41 -17.63 16.55
N HIS A 33 -4.42 -18.47 16.31
CA HIS A 33 -5.65 -18.07 15.65
C HIS A 33 -6.32 -16.85 16.29
N GLU A 34 -6.28 -16.73 17.62
CA GLU A 34 -6.76 -15.54 18.33
C GLU A 34 -5.94 -14.28 17.99
N ALA A 35 -4.61 -14.41 17.89
CA ALA A 35 -3.74 -13.29 17.49
C ALA A 35 -4.00 -12.87 16.04
N VAL A 36 -4.27 -13.83 15.14
CA VAL A 36 -4.66 -13.55 13.75
C VAL A 36 -5.97 -12.78 13.70
N ALA A 37 -6.99 -13.23 14.42
CA ALA A 37 -8.28 -12.54 14.51
C ALA A 37 -8.12 -11.11 15.05
N TYR A 38 -7.32 -10.94 16.10
CA TYR A 38 -7.05 -9.63 16.68
C TYR A 38 -6.36 -8.67 15.69
N VAL A 39 -5.33 -9.13 14.97
CA VAL A 39 -4.63 -8.30 13.98
C VAL A 39 -5.53 -7.97 12.80
N LYS A 40 -6.31 -8.93 12.30
CA LYS A 40 -7.27 -8.68 11.22
C LYS A 40 -8.32 -7.65 11.62
N ASN A 41 -8.81 -7.73 12.86
CA ASN A 41 -9.74 -6.76 13.38
C ASN A 41 -9.14 -5.37 13.42
N LEU A 42 -7.92 -5.21 13.95
CA LEU A 42 -7.22 -3.93 13.97
C LEU A 42 -6.95 -3.36 12.57
N ILE A 43 -6.69 -4.23 11.57
CA ILE A 43 -6.49 -3.82 10.19
C ILE A 43 -7.80 -3.26 9.60
N VAL A 44 -8.94 -3.92 9.84
CA VAL A 44 -10.24 -3.46 9.34
C VAL A 44 -10.71 -2.22 10.13
N ILE A 45 -10.75 -2.32 11.46
CA ILE A 45 -11.17 -1.26 12.38
C ILE A 45 -10.16 -1.17 13.53
N PRO A 46 -9.36 -0.08 13.64
CA PRO A 46 -9.50 1.20 12.95
C PRO A 46 -8.66 1.35 11.67
N GLY A 47 -7.90 0.34 11.26
CA GLY A 47 -6.84 0.48 10.27
C GLY A 47 -7.28 1.04 8.92
N LEU A 48 -8.38 0.54 8.33
CA LEU A 48 -8.90 1.04 7.06
C LEU A 48 -9.39 2.49 7.14
N PHE A 49 -9.93 2.92 8.28
CA PHE A 49 -10.36 4.30 8.49
C PHE A 49 -9.21 5.30 8.45
N ILE A 50 -7.99 4.87 8.76
CA ILE A 50 -6.78 5.70 8.64
C ILE A 50 -6.22 5.58 7.22
N LEU A 51 -6.17 4.35 6.69
CA LEU A 51 -5.52 4.06 5.43
C LEU A 51 -6.26 4.66 4.22
N VAL A 52 -7.58 4.54 4.16
CA VAL A 52 -8.37 5.00 3.00
C VAL A 52 -8.25 6.51 2.80
N PRO A 53 -8.42 7.38 3.83
CA PRO A 53 -8.18 8.81 3.69
C PRO A 53 -6.73 9.14 3.34
N ALA A 54 -5.74 8.42 3.90
CA ALA A 54 -4.33 8.64 3.58
C ALA A 54 -4.02 8.34 2.11
N ILE A 55 -4.53 7.23 1.56
CA ILE A 55 -4.41 6.88 0.14
C ILE A 55 -5.12 7.92 -0.73
N ALA A 56 -6.35 8.31 -0.38
CA ALA A 56 -7.10 9.31 -1.13
C ALA A 56 -6.36 10.66 -1.19
N ALA A 57 -5.83 11.12 -0.05
CA ALA A 57 -5.03 12.34 0.04
C ALA A 57 -3.72 12.21 -0.76
N ALA A 58 -3.02 11.08 -0.66
CA ALA A 58 -1.77 10.81 -1.39
C ALA A 58 -2.00 10.79 -2.90
N GLY A 59 -3.01 10.06 -3.36
CA GLY A 59 -3.39 9.91 -4.76
C GLY A 59 -3.89 11.22 -5.37
N GLY A 60 -4.81 11.91 -4.70
CA GLY A 60 -5.37 13.18 -5.18
C GLY A 60 -4.32 14.29 -5.27
N SER A 61 -3.50 14.45 -4.21
CA SER A 61 -2.40 15.43 -4.22
C SER A 61 -1.31 15.06 -5.24
N GLY A 62 -1.03 13.76 -5.43
CA GLY A 62 -0.08 13.24 -6.40
C GLY A 62 -0.51 13.50 -7.84
N GLN A 63 -1.79 13.27 -8.17
CA GLN A 63 -2.35 13.61 -9.48
C GLN A 63 -2.23 15.11 -9.76
N ALA A 64 -2.62 15.95 -8.80
CA ALA A 64 -2.54 17.41 -8.96
C ALA A 64 -1.11 17.90 -9.21
N LEU A 65 -0.11 17.30 -8.55
CA LEU A 65 1.31 17.59 -8.77
C LEU A 65 1.83 17.10 -10.13
N SER A 66 1.27 16.00 -10.64
CA SER A 66 1.65 15.39 -11.92
C SER A 66 1.04 16.07 -13.15
N LYS A 67 0.02 16.93 -12.98
CA LYS A 67 -0.57 17.72 -14.09
C LYS A 67 0.39 18.81 -14.61
N SER A 68 1.29 19.31 -13.75
CA SER A 68 2.25 20.36 -14.09
C SER A 68 3.62 19.83 -14.57
N ARG A 69 3.85 18.51 -14.53
CA ARG A 69 5.13 17.88 -14.90
C ARG A 69 4.93 16.86 -16.02
N GLN A 70 5.80 16.87 -17.02
CA GLN A 70 5.80 15.93 -18.16
C GLN A 70 7.13 15.17 -18.22
N GLY A 71 7.10 13.91 -18.70
CA GLY A 71 8.29 13.08 -18.91
C GLY A 71 8.05 11.60 -18.63
N LYS A 72 8.88 10.73 -19.24
CA LYS A 72 8.74 9.24 -19.21
C LYS A 72 8.51 8.65 -17.80
N LEU A 73 9.17 9.19 -16.78
CA LEU A 73 9.02 8.75 -15.38
C LEU A 73 7.69 9.20 -14.75
N VAL A 74 7.14 10.34 -15.16
CA VAL A 74 5.82 10.82 -14.70
C VAL A 74 4.71 9.96 -15.31
N ASP A 75 4.86 9.57 -16.57
CA ASP A 75 3.88 8.75 -17.28
C ASP A 75 3.85 7.31 -16.76
N ALA A 76 5.03 6.74 -16.46
CA ALA A 76 5.11 5.44 -15.79
C ALA A 76 4.42 5.47 -14.41
N LYS A 77 4.62 6.55 -13.63
CA LYS A 77 3.97 6.73 -12.31
C LYS A 77 2.45 6.88 -12.45
N LYS A 78 1.98 7.67 -13.42
CA LYS A 78 0.55 7.83 -13.72
C LYS A 78 -0.09 6.51 -14.14
N LYS A 79 0.59 5.70 -14.94
CA LYS A 79 0.06 4.40 -15.39
C LYS A 79 -0.07 3.39 -14.25
N ARG A 80 0.87 3.38 -13.29
CA ARG A 80 0.86 2.44 -12.15
C ARG A 80 -0.15 2.80 -11.05
N MET A 81 -0.48 4.07 -10.89
CA MET A 81 -1.31 4.53 -9.76
C MET A 81 -2.76 4.00 -9.77
N PRO A 82 -3.46 3.89 -10.92
CA PRO A 82 -4.75 3.22 -11.01
C PRO A 82 -4.69 1.74 -10.64
N PHE A 83 -3.64 1.01 -11.05
CA PHE A 83 -3.50 -0.40 -10.69
C PHE A 83 -3.31 -0.60 -9.19
N ILE A 84 -2.53 0.25 -8.53
CA ILE A 84 -2.36 0.25 -7.07
C ILE A 84 -3.70 0.51 -6.37
N ALA A 85 -4.44 1.52 -6.83
CA ALA A 85 -5.74 1.85 -6.25
C ALA A 85 -6.78 0.75 -6.48
N ALA A 86 -6.83 0.17 -7.68
CA ALA A 86 -7.75 -0.91 -8.01
C ALA A 86 -7.43 -2.19 -7.22
N ASN A 87 -6.15 -2.59 -7.14
CA ASN A 87 -5.74 -3.74 -6.34
C ASN A 87 -6.05 -3.54 -4.84
N GLY A 88 -5.82 -2.33 -4.32
CA GLY A 88 -6.19 -1.95 -2.96
C GLY A 88 -7.70 -2.04 -2.70
N LEU A 89 -8.50 -1.44 -3.58
CA LEU A 89 -9.93 -1.28 -3.37
C LEU A 89 -10.76 -2.53 -3.72
N LEU A 90 -10.38 -3.25 -4.77
CA LEU A 90 -11.17 -4.35 -5.33
C LEU A 90 -10.73 -5.72 -4.82
N ILE A 91 -9.50 -5.84 -4.31
CA ILE A 91 -8.96 -7.11 -3.83
C ILE A 91 -8.64 -7.01 -2.34
N LEU A 92 -7.72 -6.12 -1.94
CA LEU A 92 -7.24 -6.07 -0.56
C LEU A 92 -8.33 -5.71 0.46
N ILE A 93 -9.12 -4.67 0.22
CA ILE A 93 -10.19 -4.25 1.16
C ILE A 93 -11.25 -5.36 1.33
N PRO A 94 -11.84 -5.92 0.25
CA PRO A 94 -12.80 -7.02 0.39
C PRO A 94 -12.22 -8.24 1.09
N CYS A 95 -10.99 -8.65 0.73
CA CYS A 95 -10.31 -9.75 1.41
C CYS A 95 -10.13 -9.48 2.91
N ALA A 96 -9.66 -8.29 3.29
CA ALA A 96 -9.47 -7.93 4.69
C ALA A 96 -10.77 -8.02 5.51
N ILE A 97 -11.89 -7.51 4.95
CA ILE A 97 -13.21 -7.56 5.62
C ILE A 97 -13.69 -9.01 5.79
N VAL A 98 -13.59 -9.83 4.73
CA VAL A 98 -14.03 -11.24 4.78
C VAL A 98 -13.19 -12.04 5.77
N LEU A 99 -11.87 -11.87 5.72
CA LEU A 99 -10.94 -12.58 6.59
C LEU A 99 -11.11 -12.16 8.06
N ASP A 100 -11.38 -10.89 8.35
CA ASP A 100 -11.67 -10.42 9.70
C ASP A 100 -12.96 -11.04 10.26
N GLY A 101 -14.02 -11.07 9.46
CA GLY A 101 -15.27 -11.72 9.83
C GLY A 101 -15.09 -13.21 10.14
N TRP A 102 -14.41 -13.94 9.26
CA TRP A 102 -14.14 -15.37 9.48
C TRP A 102 -13.21 -15.63 10.67
N ALA A 103 -12.14 -14.85 10.82
CA ALA A 103 -11.22 -15.02 11.95
C ALA A 103 -11.91 -14.72 13.29
N SER A 104 -12.79 -13.71 13.34
CA SER A 104 -13.58 -13.37 14.54
C SER A 104 -14.57 -14.47 14.93
N GLU A 105 -15.05 -15.26 13.95
CA GLU A 105 -15.88 -16.44 14.18
C GLU A 105 -15.06 -17.71 14.46
N GLY A 106 -13.72 -17.63 14.49
CA GLY A 106 -12.85 -18.77 14.67
C GLY A 106 -12.78 -19.70 13.45
N LYS A 107 -13.18 -19.22 12.26
CA LYS A 107 -13.20 -20.00 11.02
C LYS A 107 -11.86 -19.88 10.28
N PHE A 108 -11.02 -20.90 10.49
CA PHE A 108 -9.71 -21.07 9.83
C PHE A 108 -9.74 -22.33 8.95
N ASP A 109 -10.63 -22.36 7.96
CA ASP A 109 -10.79 -23.47 7.02
C ASP A 109 -9.98 -23.26 5.73
N GLU A 110 -10.08 -24.21 4.79
CA GLU A 110 -9.37 -24.12 3.50
C GLU A 110 -9.70 -22.85 2.72
N MET A 111 -10.96 -22.37 2.82
CA MET A 111 -11.40 -21.15 2.15
C MET A 111 -10.75 -19.91 2.79
N PHE A 112 -10.61 -19.88 4.12
CA PHE A 112 -9.85 -18.84 4.81
C PHE A 112 -8.42 -18.75 4.27
N TYR A 113 -7.70 -19.87 4.21
CA TYR A 113 -6.31 -19.88 3.74
C TYR A 113 -6.18 -19.54 2.25
N LEU A 114 -7.16 -19.88 1.42
CA LEU A 114 -7.21 -19.48 0.03
C LEU A 114 -7.33 -17.95 -0.11
N VAL A 115 -8.30 -17.35 0.59
CA VAL A 115 -8.50 -15.89 0.56
C VAL A 115 -7.32 -15.17 1.20
N GLN A 116 -6.73 -15.73 2.26
CA GLN A 116 -5.52 -15.22 2.91
C GLN A 116 -4.33 -15.20 1.95
N SER A 117 -4.16 -16.26 1.17
CA SER A 117 -3.10 -16.32 0.15
C SER A 117 -3.28 -15.25 -0.92
N ILE A 118 -4.52 -15.02 -1.36
CA ILE A 118 -4.84 -13.94 -2.31
C ILE A 118 -4.54 -12.57 -1.70
N GLU A 119 -4.93 -12.35 -0.44
CA GLU A 119 -4.67 -11.11 0.30
C GLU A 119 -3.16 -10.81 0.39
N LEU A 120 -2.34 -11.80 0.75
CA LEU A 120 -0.89 -11.65 0.82
C LEU A 120 -0.25 -11.38 -0.55
N LEU A 121 -0.66 -12.10 -1.60
CA LEU A 121 -0.14 -11.87 -2.95
C LEU A 121 -0.52 -10.47 -3.46
N ALA A 122 -1.76 -10.06 -3.24
CA ALA A 122 -2.23 -8.73 -3.57
C ALA A 122 -1.47 -7.66 -2.77
N GLY A 123 -1.20 -7.91 -1.49
CA GLY A 123 -0.48 -7.03 -0.58
C GLY A 123 0.97 -6.82 -1.01
N ALA A 124 1.68 -7.91 -1.27
CA ALA A 124 3.04 -7.90 -1.78
C ALA A 124 3.15 -7.17 -3.13
N THR A 125 2.20 -7.41 -4.02
CA THR A 125 2.12 -6.71 -5.31
C THR A 125 1.91 -5.22 -5.11
N ASN A 126 0.98 -4.83 -4.23
CA ASN A 126 0.66 -3.43 -3.97
C ASN A 126 1.87 -2.69 -3.38
N LEU A 127 2.54 -3.30 -2.40
CA LEU A 127 3.73 -2.74 -1.74
C LEU A 127 4.91 -2.60 -2.72
N THR A 128 5.09 -3.58 -3.61
CA THR A 128 6.11 -3.53 -4.67
C THR A 128 5.84 -2.38 -5.65
N LEU A 129 4.60 -2.27 -6.15
CA LEU A 129 4.21 -1.18 -7.05
C LEU A 129 4.35 0.20 -6.41
N MET A 130 3.97 0.34 -5.13
CA MET A 130 4.18 1.58 -4.37
C MET A 130 5.66 1.91 -4.20
N SER A 131 6.49 0.93 -3.86
CA SER A 131 7.95 1.11 -3.71
C SER A 131 8.60 1.59 -5.01
N LEU A 132 8.21 1.01 -6.15
CA LEU A 132 8.65 1.45 -7.47
C LEU A 132 8.18 2.89 -7.77
N ASN A 133 6.94 3.24 -7.44
CA ASN A 133 6.41 4.59 -7.61
C ASN A 133 7.12 5.64 -6.73
N ILE A 134 7.54 5.27 -5.52
CA ILE A 134 8.34 6.13 -4.63
C ILE A 134 9.74 6.31 -5.19
N ARG A 135 10.39 5.22 -5.62
CA ARG A 135 11.73 5.26 -6.22
C ARG A 135 11.78 6.17 -7.45
N ASP A 136 10.79 6.07 -8.34
CA ASP A 136 10.69 6.94 -9.51
C ASP A 136 10.40 8.41 -9.10
N GLY A 137 9.63 8.62 -8.04
CA GLY A 137 9.42 9.95 -7.45
C GLY A 137 10.69 10.60 -6.87
N LEU A 138 11.58 9.80 -6.26
CA LEU A 138 12.87 10.26 -5.74
C LEU A 138 13.84 10.62 -6.88
N LYS A 139 13.87 9.81 -7.96
CA LYS A 139 14.64 10.12 -9.18
C LYS A 139 14.17 11.43 -9.82
N LEU A 140 12.86 11.64 -9.94
CA LEU A 140 12.27 12.86 -10.50
C LEU A 140 12.57 14.14 -9.70
N ASN A 141 12.81 14.03 -8.38
CA ASN A 141 13.17 15.18 -7.54
C ASN A 141 14.69 15.43 -7.47
N GLY A 142 15.49 14.72 -8.27
CA GLY A 142 16.95 14.91 -8.33
C GLY A 142 17.72 14.40 -7.11
N LYS A 143 17.04 13.80 -6.12
CA LYS A 143 17.68 13.18 -4.92
C LYS A 143 18.47 11.91 -5.25
N LEU A 144 18.25 11.33 -6.44
CA LEU A 144 19.02 10.23 -7.01
C LEU A 144 19.78 10.68 -8.28
N ARG A 145 20.23 11.93 -8.37
CA ARG A 145 21.30 12.26 -9.32
C ARG A 145 22.56 11.61 -8.77
N THR A 146 22.92 10.46 -9.34
CA THR A 146 24.33 10.04 -9.38
C THR A 146 25.10 11.21 -9.97
N SER A 147 25.93 11.82 -9.13
CA SER A 147 26.99 12.72 -9.58
C SER A 147 27.91 11.91 -10.48
N ASN A 148 27.69 11.95 -11.78
CA ASN A 148 28.75 11.64 -12.73
C ASN A 148 28.51 12.38 -14.05
N ALA A 149 29.62 12.83 -14.62
CA ALA A 149 29.78 13.63 -15.85
C ALA A 149 29.78 15.17 -15.70
N ARG A 150 30.82 15.69 -15.05
CA ARG A 150 31.64 16.80 -15.60
C ARG A 150 33.12 16.55 -15.27
N VAL A 151 33.75 15.65 -16.02
CA VAL A 151 35.20 15.68 -16.27
C VAL A 151 35.39 15.25 -17.72
N SER A 152 35.64 16.24 -18.58
CA SER A 152 36.50 16.22 -19.77
C SER A 152 36.15 17.47 -20.59
#